data_AF-A0A7W6S0Q2-F1
#
_entry.id   AF-A0A7W6S0Q2-F1
#
_cell.length_a   1.000
_cell.length_b   1.000
_cell.length_c   1.000
_cell.angle_alpha   90.00
_cell.angle_beta   90.00
_cell.angle_gamma   90.00
#
_symmetry.space_group_name_H-M   'P 1'
#
loop_
_entity.id
_entity.type
_entity.pdbx_description
1 polymer ?
#
loop_
_entity_poly.entity_id
_entity_poly.type
_entity_poly.pdbx_seq_one_letter_code
_entity_poly.pdbx_strand_id
1 'polypeptide(L)'
;MRLDPERIKALTASTSSYVAAIAESEDLLPMLAAAWTEMTLRQPKGHYTIREVLERAAEKAERRGDSVTAARYRTALRDFEARYAAPEPEFAAAE
;
A
#
# COMPACT_ATOMS: atom_id res chain seq x y z
N MET A 1 24.28 15.37 -4.73
CA MET A 1 24.02 14.31 -3.72
C MET A 1 23.56 13.06 -4.45
N ARG A 2 24.34 11.97 -4.46
CA ARG A 2 23.87 10.67 -4.94
C ARG A 2 23.19 9.97 -3.76
N LEU A 3 21.91 9.66 -3.89
CA LEU A 3 21.18 8.88 -2.89
C LEU A 3 21.65 7.43 -2.99
N ASP A 4 22.14 6.90 -1.89
CA ASP A 4 22.71 5.56 -1.81
C ASP A 4 21.57 4.52 -1.84
N PRO A 5 21.55 3.58 -2.80
CA PRO A 5 20.45 2.61 -2.96
C PRO A 5 20.30 1.69 -1.74
N GLU A 6 21.39 1.41 -1.02
CA GLU A 6 21.39 0.65 0.23
C GLU A 6 20.67 1.40 1.35
N ARG A 7 20.81 2.73 1.38
CA ARG A 7 20.17 3.60 2.36
C ARG A 7 18.68 3.77 2.06
N ILE A 8 18.31 3.76 0.77
CA ILE A 8 16.91 3.69 0.35
C ILE A 8 16.30 2.37 0.84
N LYS A 9 16.94 1.22 0.57
CA LYS A 9 16.49 -0.10 1.05
C LYS A 9 16.34 -0.18 2.56
N ALA A 10 17.29 0.38 3.32
CA ALA A 10 17.24 0.42 4.78
C ALA A 10 16.09 1.29 5.32
N LEU A 11 15.79 2.41 4.65
CA LEU A 11 14.58 3.19 4.93
C LEU A 11 13.33 2.38 4.61
N THR A 12 13.25 1.72 3.45
CA THR A 12 12.12 0.87 3.07
C THR A 12 11.89 -0.28 4.07
N ALA A 13 12.97 -0.84 4.64
CA ALA A 13 12.90 -1.89 5.65
C ALA A 13 12.32 -1.43 7.01
N SER A 14 12.40 -0.13 7.32
CA SER A 14 11.73 0.47 8.48
C SER A 14 10.34 1.05 8.14
N THR A 15 9.95 1.02 6.87
CA THR A 15 8.67 1.55 6.40
C THR A 15 7.65 0.41 6.39
N SER A 16 6.40 0.67 6.78
CA SER A 16 5.34 -0.36 6.80
C SER A 16 5.25 -1.12 5.47
N SER A 17 4.94 -2.42 5.51
CA SER A 17 4.86 -3.31 4.34
C SER A 17 4.01 -2.74 3.20
N TYR A 18 2.89 -2.08 3.52
CA TYR A 18 2.03 -1.39 2.56
C TYR A 18 2.64 -0.15 1.91
N VAL A 19 3.47 0.63 2.62
CA VAL A 19 4.16 1.78 2.02
C VAL A 19 5.25 1.32 1.05
N ALA A 20 5.96 0.25 1.40
CA ALA A 20 6.94 -0.35 0.50
C ALA A 20 6.28 -0.86 -0.79
N ALA A 21 5.11 -1.50 -0.67
CA ALA A 21 4.33 -1.96 -1.81
C ALA A 21 3.84 -0.81 -2.71
N ILE A 22 3.36 0.30 -2.13
CA ILE A 22 2.96 1.50 -2.88
C ILE A 22 4.17 2.12 -3.60
N ALA A 23 5.31 2.23 -2.91
CA ALA A 23 6.53 2.78 -3.50
C ALA A 23 6.97 1.99 -4.74
N GLU A 24 6.96 0.65 -4.62
CA GLU A 24 7.33 -0.27 -5.70
C GLU A 24 6.31 -0.26 -6.85
N SER A 25 4.99 -0.22 -6.57
CA SER A 25 3.96 -0.29 -7.60
C SER A 25 3.81 0.98 -8.44
N GLU A 26 3.96 2.13 -7.79
CA GLU A 26 3.78 3.47 -8.36
C GLU A 26 5.10 4.11 -8.82
N ASP A 27 6.22 3.38 -8.75
CA ASP A 27 7.57 3.87 -9.07
C ASP A 27 7.93 5.15 -8.29
N LEU A 28 7.54 5.18 -7.01
CA LEU A 28 7.77 6.31 -6.11
C LEU A 28 8.98 6.07 -5.22
N LEU A 29 9.67 7.17 -4.88
CA LEU A 29 10.65 7.13 -3.79
C LEU A 29 9.92 6.76 -2.47
N PRO A 30 10.50 5.91 -1.60
CA PRO A 30 9.83 5.49 -0.36
C PRO A 30 9.34 6.65 0.52
N MET A 31 10.09 7.75 0.57
CA MET A 31 9.70 8.96 1.31
C MET A 31 8.44 9.63 0.74
N LEU A 32 8.28 9.64 -0.59
CA LEU A 32 7.08 10.18 -1.25
C LEU A 32 5.88 9.26 -1.07
N ALA A 33 6.08 7.94 -1.17
CA ALA A 33 5.03 6.97 -0.89
C ALA A 33 4.55 7.07 0.57
N ALA A 34 5.46 7.23 1.52
CA ALA A 34 5.12 7.45 2.94
C ALA A 34 4.32 8.74 3.14
N ALA A 35 4.80 9.87 2.60
CA ALA A 35 4.11 11.14 2.71
C ALA A 35 2.71 11.11 2.07
N TRP A 36 2.59 10.51 0.88
CA TRP A 36 1.30 10.30 0.22
C TRP A 36 0.38 9.43 1.07
N THR A 37 0.88 8.31 1.61
CA THR A 37 0.09 7.40 2.46
C THR A 37 -0.46 8.14 3.68
N GLU A 38 0.39 8.91 4.37
CA GLU A 38 -0.04 9.71 5.51
C GLU A 38 -1.08 10.78 5.14
N MET A 39 -0.87 11.51 4.03
CA MET A 39 -1.81 12.53 3.58
C MET A 39 -3.16 11.91 3.20
N THR A 40 -3.13 10.79 2.48
CA THR A 40 -4.33 10.05 2.06
C THR A 40 -5.08 9.51 3.28
N LEU A 41 -4.41 8.93 4.27
CA LEU A 41 -5.05 8.44 5.50
C LEU A 41 -5.77 9.55 6.31
N ARG A 42 -5.34 10.81 6.18
CA ARG A 42 -6.01 11.96 6.82
C ARG A 42 -7.29 12.38 6.10
N GLN A 43 -7.51 11.94 4.86
CA GLN A 43 -8.72 12.26 4.10
C GLN A 43 -9.89 11.34 4.50
N PRO A 44 -11.13 11.83 4.45
CA PRO A 44 -12.31 10.97 4.58
C PRO A 44 -12.22 9.83 3.57
N LYS A 45 -12.42 8.58 4.02
CA LYS A 45 -12.34 7.37 3.18
C LYS A 45 -10.98 7.11 2.53
N GLY A 46 -9.90 7.79 2.92
CA GLY A 46 -8.58 7.58 2.31
C GLY A 46 -8.00 6.18 2.48
N HIS A 47 -8.45 5.43 3.49
CA HIS A 47 -8.09 4.01 3.62
C HIS A 47 -8.60 3.17 2.44
N TYR A 48 -9.76 3.48 1.86
CA TYR A 48 -10.26 2.80 0.64
C TYR A 48 -9.33 3.06 -0.55
N THR A 49 -8.85 4.30 -0.71
CA THR A 49 -7.92 4.64 -1.80
C THR A 49 -6.61 3.86 -1.69
N ILE A 50 -6.05 3.73 -0.48
CA ILE A 50 -4.84 2.93 -0.27
C ILE A 50 -5.09 1.45 -0.55
N ARG A 51 -6.24 0.92 -0.12
CA ARG A 51 -6.68 -0.44 -0.42
C ARG A 51 -6.73 -0.70 -1.92
N GLU A 52 -7.39 0.18 -2.68
CA GLU A 52 -7.51 0.07 -4.14
C GLU A 52 -6.15 0.10 -4.85
N VAL A 53 -5.22 0.95 -4.40
CA VAL A 53 -3.87 1.02 -4.97
C VAL A 53 -3.13 -0.31 -4.76
N LEU A 54 -3.18 -0.87 -3.54
CA LEU A 54 -2.54 -2.15 -3.22
C LEU A 54 -3.18 -3.33 -3.97
N GLU A 55 -4.50 -3.34 -4.09
CA GLU A 55 -5.23 -4.36 -4.86
C GLU A 55 -4.83 -4.30 -6.34
N ARG A 56 -4.88 -3.11 -6.95
CA ARG A 56 -4.46 -2.90 -8.34
C ARG A 56 -2.99 -3.26 -8.57
N ALA A 57 -2.12 -2.99 -7.61
CA ALA A 57 -0.72 -3.38 -7.67
C ALA A 57 -0.57 -4.90 -7.73
N ALA A 58 -1.28 -5.63 -6.87
CA ALA A 58 -1.29 -7.10 -6.87
C ALA A 58 -1.81 -7.66 -8.20
N GLU A 59 -2.93 -7.15 -8.71
CA GLU A 59 -3.48 -7.55 -10.00
C GLU A 59 -2.52 -7.29 -11.17
N LYS A 60 -1.85 -6.13 -11.16
CA LYS A 60 -0.88 -5.76 -12.20
C LYS A 60 0.33 -6.71 -12.21
N ALA A 61 0.80 -7.13 -11.03
CA ALA A 61 1.87 -8.11 -10.90
C ALA A 61 1.44 -9.49 -11.41
N GLU A 62 0.23 -9.96 -11.06
CA GLU A 62 -0.33 -11.21 -11.60
C GLU A 62 -0.43 -11.19 -13.13
N ARG A 63 -0.96 -10.10 -13.70
CA ARG A 63 -1.09 -9.97 -15.17
C ARG A 63 0.26 -9.99 -15.89
N ARG A 64 1.36 -9.68 -15.20
CA ARG A 64 2.73 -9.77 -15.72
C ARG A 64 3.38 -11.13 -15.52
N GLY A 65 2.69 -12.07 -14.84
CA GLY A 65 3.23 -13.38 -14.48
C GLY A 65 4.16 -13.35 -13.27
N ASP A 66 4.21 -12.24 -12.51
CA ASP A 66 5.03 -12.12 -11.31
C ASP A 66 4.19 -12.45 -10.06
N SER A 67 3.93 -13.75 -9.89
CA SER A 67 3.13 -14.27 -8.78
C SER A 67 3.80 -14.04 -7.41
N VAL A 68 5.13 -13.91 -7.36
CA VAL A 68 5.85 -13.65 -6.10
C VAL A 68 5.58 -12.23 -5.62
N THR A 69 5.72 -11.25 -6.51
CA THR A 69 5.42 -9.85 -6.20
C THR A 69 3.93 -9.65 -5.92
N ALA A 70 3.05 -10.32 -6.68
CA ALA A 70 1.62 -10.29 -6.41
C ALA A 70 1.26 -10.82 -5.01
N ALA A 71 1.85 -11.95 -4.58
CA ALA A 71 1.64 -12.49 -3.25
C ALA A 71 2.14 -11.54 -2.15
N ARG A 72 3.28 -10.86 -2.37
CA ARG A 72 3.79 -9.83 -1.46
C ARG A 72 2.83 -8.65 -1.34
N TYR A 73 2.31 -8.13 -2.46
CA TYR A 73 1.34 -7.03 -2.44
C TYR A 73 0.02 -7.42 -1.76
N ARG A 74 -0.47 -8.65 -1.96
CA ARG A 74 -1.65 -9.15 -1.22
C ARG A 74 -1.40 -9.27 0.28
N THR A 75 -0.19 -9.66 0.68
CA THR A 75 0.18 -9.70 2.11
C THR A 75 0.18 -8.29 2.70
N ALA A 76 0.80 -7.33 2.00
CA ALA A 76 0.82 -5.93 2.40
C ALA A 76 -0.59 -5.31 2.48
N LEU A 77 -1.49 -5.69 1.56
CA LEU A 77 -2.91 -5.32 1.59
C LEU A 77 -3.60 -5.84 2.86
N ARG A 78 -3.42 -7.12 3.19
CA ARG A 78 -4.00 -7.72 4.40
C ARG A 78 -3.47 -7.06 5.68
N ASP A 79 -2.18 -6.76 5.73
CA ASP A 79 -1.58 -6.03 6.86
C ASP A 79 -2.17 -4.63 7.01
N PHE A 80 -2.39 -3.94 5.89
CA PHE A 80 -3.03 -2.63 5.86
C PHE A 80 -4.48 -2.71 6.34
N GLU A 81 -5.27 -3.65 5.83
CA GLU A 81 -6.65 -3.87 6.24
C GLU A 81 -6.74 -4.23 7.72
N ALA A 82 -5.88 -5.10 8.24
CA ALA A 82 -5.87 -5.43 9.67
C ALA A 82 -5.61 -4.20 10.56
N ARG A 83 -4.93 -3.18 10.05
CA ARG A 83 -4.57 -1.96 10.79
C ARG A 83 -5.54 -0.80 10.60
N TYR A 84 -6.21 -0.72 9.44
CA TYR A 84 -7.00 0.45 9.03
C TYR A 84 -8.42 0.11 8.56
N ALA A 85 -8.78 -1.17 8.39
CA ALA A 85 -10.17 -1.54 8.19
C ALA A 85 -10.91 -1.28 9.50
N ALA A 86 -11.74 -0.23 9.49
CA ALA A 86 -12.88 -0.20 10.38
C ALA A 86 -13.79 -1.39 10.03
N PRO A 87 -14.51 -2.01 10.98
CA PRO A 87 -15.64 -2.85 10.62
C PRO A 87 -16.51 -2.04 9.67
N GLU A 88 -16.80 -2.59 8.49
CA GLU A 88 -17.75 -1.97 7.58
C GLU A 88 -18.98 -1.60 8.40
N PRO A 89 -19.49 -0.34 8.34
CA PRO A 89 -20.83 -0.13 8.81
C PRO A 89 -21.68 -1.03 7.91
N GLU A 90 -22.14 -2.12 8.51
CA GLU A 90 -23.23 -2.93 8.01
C GLU A 90 -24.21 -1.95 7.37
N PHE A 91 -24.43 -2.10 6.07
CA PHE A 91 -25.56 -1.47 5.42
C PHE A 91 -26.79 -2.04 6.12
N ALA A 92 -27.15 -1.43 7.25
CA ALA A 92 -28.43 -1.61 7.88
C ALA A 92 -29.42 -1.05 6.87
N ALA A 93 -29.92 -1.96 6.04
CA ALA A 93 -31.06 -1.77 5.20
C ALA A 93 -32.12 -1.05 6.03
N ALA A 94 -32.38 0.21 5.68
CA ALA A 94 -33.60 0.86 6.09
C ALA A 94 -34.68 0.31 5.16
N GLU A 95 -35.39 -0.72 5.65
CA GLU A 95 -36.74 -1.07 5.22
C GLU A 95 -37.72 0.06 5.52
#